data_AF-A0A9W8UNK7-F1
#
_entry.id   AF-A0A9W8UNK7-F1
#
_cell.length_a   1.000
_cell.length_b   1.000
_cell.length_c   1.000
_cell.angle_alpha   90.00
_cell.angle_beta   90.00
_cell.angle_gamma   90.00
#
_symmetry.space_group_name_H-M   'P 1'
#
loop_
_entity.id
_entity.type
_entity.pdbx_description
1 polymer ?
#
loop_
_entity_poly.entity_id
_entity_poly.type
_entity_poly.pdbx_seq_one_letter_code
_entity_poly.pdbx_strand_id
1 'polypeptide(L)'
;MIRYDGASTWPPTANHNHDDWSVALRGYKLIYFERASLLPRSTPSLDDGANRMAICKFRELFRDLLRQHLDADAVYDLIKKAENEKGTISREINNVLYSCMAWCRHAYRWGVFPIVKVAQEEELIDLPPELVKPWEHLQEYFGSTSQSGNVMSSPILNFDDGGQHVFKANYGLSEKIVSSEEELARIFRDVEESALLIYQDMIRALVAFDTGRKAACIDHLNRIQIHLRSALSVYYDRLHDQKVARSVWVSHVQGFLGWAAVYQHEQTGEIVKFDGLSGNQMLLFRALDAFLGMDS
;
A
#
# COMPACT_ATOMS: atom_id res chain seq x y z
N MET A 1 18.88 13.46 3.05
CA MET A 1 19.21 13.86 1.66
C MET A 1 18.14 13.26 0.76
N ILE A 2 17.31 14.09 0.12
CA ILE A 2 16.28 13.63 -0.83
C ILE A 2 17.01 13.15 -2.09
N ARG A 3 17.00 11.83 -2.38
CA ARG A 3 17.78 11.23 -3.48
C ARG A 3 17.12 11.36 -4.87
N TYR A 4 15.81 11.63 -4.89
CA TYR A 4 15.00 11.79 -6.09
C TYR A 4 14.06 12.97 -5.89
N ASP A 5 13.92 13.84 -6.90
CA ASP A 5 12.92 14.91 -6.90
C ASP A 5 11.50 14.35 -6.67
N GLY A 6 10.59 15.22 -6.21
CA GLY A 6 9.20 14.86 -5.93
C GLY A 6 8.51 14.17 -7.11
N ALA A 7 7.42 13.44 -6.85
CA ALA A 7 6.73 12.60 -7.83
C ALA A 7 6.04 13.37 -9.00
N SER A 8 6.30 14.66 -9.17
CA SER A 8 5.66 15.60 -10.11
C SER A 8 4.14 15.78 -9.97
N THR A 9 3.45 14.84 -9.30
CA THR A 9 2.02 14.84 -8.99
C THR A 9 1.78 14.45 -7.53
N TRP A 10 0.63 14.86 -6.99
CA TRP A 10 0.15 14.41 -5.69
C TRP A 10 -1.35 14.10 -5.74
N PRO A 11 -1.80 12.91 -5.27
CA PRO A 11 -0.95 11.79 -4.85
C PRO A 11 -0.07 11.30 -6.01
N PRO A 12 1.04 10.59 -5.76
CA PRO A 12 1.91 10.12 -6.81
C PRO A 12 1.18 9.22 -7.81
N THR A 13 1.39 9.44 -9.11
CA THR A 13 0.75 8.64 -10.16
C THR A 13 1.35 7.23 -10.23
N ALA A 14 0.50 6.21 -10.41
CA ALA A 14 0.92 4.83 -10.63
C ALA A 14 0.39 4.37 -12.00
N ASN A 15 1.28 3.90 -12.89
CA ASN A 15 0.85 3.48 -14.22
C ASN A 15 0.31 2.04 -14.18
N HIS A 16 -1.00 1.89 -14.04
CA HIS A 16 -1.65 0.58 -14.06
C HIS A 16 -1.84 -0.03 -15.44
N ASN A 17 -1.50 0.68 -16.53
CA ASN A 17 -1.55 0.12 -17.88
C ASN A 17 -0.47 -0.94 -18.04
N HIS A 18 -0.91 -2.19 -18.16
CA HIS A 18 -0.05 -3.36 -18.14
C HIS A 18 0.95 -3.41 -19.30
N ASP A 19 0.54 -2.89 -20.46
CA ASP A 19 1.35 -2.93 -21.68
C ASP A 19 2.50 -1.94 -21.67
N ASP A 20 2.51 -0.98 -20.75
CA ASP A 20 3.61 -0.03 -20.57
C ASP A 20 4.73 -0.59 -19.67
N TRP A 21 4.49 -1.70 -18.98
CA TRP A 21 5.48 -2.31 -18.09
C TRP A 21 6.52 -3.06 -18.91
N SER A 22 7.76 -3.11 -18.41
CA SER A 22 8.76 -4.03 -18.95
C SER A 22 8.25 -5.46 -18.87
N VAL A 23 8.47 -6.26 -19.92
CA VAL A 23 7.97 -7.64 -20.03
C VAL A 23 8.32 -8.48 -18.80
N ALA A 24 9.54 -8.32 -18.26
CA ALA A 24 9.99 -9.02 -17.06
C ALA A 24 9.09 -8.78 -15.83
N LEU A 25 8.47 -7.60 -15.70
CA LEU A 25 7.66 -7.23 -14.54
C LEU A 25 6.18 -7.59 -14.68
N ARG A 26 5.72 -7.91 -15.90
CA ARG A 26 4.29 -8.14 -16.19
C ARG A 26 3.74 -9.36 -15.44
N GLY A 27 4.55 -10.39 -15.23
CA GLY A 27 4.08 -11.60 -14.55
C GLY A 27 3.44 -11.33 -13.19
N TYR A 28 3.95 -10.40 -12.37
CA TYR A 28 3.42 -10.14 -11.02
C TYR A 28 1.94 -9.75 -11.01
N LYS A 29 1.54 -8.83 -11.88
CA LYS A 29 0.14 -8.36 -11.97
C LYS A 29 -0.78 -9.51 -12.43
N LEU A 30 -0.35 -10.30 -13.40
CA LEU A 30 -1.11 -11.46 -13.90
C LEU A 30 -1.31 -12.51 -12.82
N ILE A 31 -0.23 -12.87 -12.11
CA ILE A 31 -0.24 -13.87 -11.03
C ILE A 31 -1.20 -13.45 -9.93
N TYR A 32 -1.18 -12.17 -9.54
CA TYR A 32 -2.12 -11.66 -8.53
C TYR A 32 -3.57 -11.90 -8.98
N PHE A 33 -3.95 -11.42 -10.16
CA PHE A 33 -5.35 -11.55 -10.63
C PHE A 33 -5.79 -12.99 -10.84
N GLU A 34 -4.89 -13.88 -11.26
CA GLU A 34 -5.22 -15.29 -11.40
C GLU A 34 -5.56 -15.95 -10.05
N ARG A 35 -4.95 -15.48 -8.96
CA ARG A 35 -5.14 -16.06 -7.62
C ARG A 35 -6.08 -15.29 -6.73
N ALA A 36 -6.31 -14.01 -6.98
CA ALA A 36 -7.02 -13.15 -6.06
C ALA A 36 -8.48 -13.58 -5.83
N SER A 37 -9.12 -14.20 -6.83
CA SER A 37 -10.48 -14.75 -6.70
C SER A 37 -10.57 -15.98 -5.78
N LEU A 38 -9.44 -16.62 -5.46
CA LEU A 38 -9.36 -17.79 -4.59
C LEU A 38 -9.02 -17.45 -3.13
N LEU A 39 -8.60 -16.21 -2.86
CA LEU A 39 -8.37 -15.70 -1.51
C LEU A 39 -9.66 -15.64 -0.67
N PRO A 40 -10.73 -14.98 -1.14
CA PRO A 40 -11.87 -14.66 -0.29
C PRO A 40 -12.75 -15.87 0.00
N ARG A 41 -13.30 -15.87 1.22
CA ARG A 41 -14.31 -16.80 1.73
C ARG A 41 -15.39 -15.98 2.41
N SER A 42 -16.64 -16.37 2.21
CA SER A 42 -17.78 -15.69 2.86
C SER A 42 -17.79 -15.87 4.38
N THR A 43 -17.19 -16.95 4.90
CA THR A 43 -17.13 -17.25 6.32
C THR A 43 -15.77 -17.85 6.66
N PRO A 44 -15.09 -17.35 7.71
CA PRO A 44 -13.84 -17.94 8.16
C PRO A 44 -14.07 -19.36 8.68
N SER A 45 -13.19 -20.29 8.30
CA SER A 45 -13.21 -21.64 8.86
C SER A 45 -12.57 -21.62 10.26
N LEU A 46 -13.18 -22.34 11.20
CA LEU A 46 -12.62 -22.60 12.54
C LEU A 46 -11.79 -23.89 12.59
N ASP A 47 -11.70 -24.63 11.48
CA ASP A 47 -10.88 -25.82 11.36
C ASP A 47 -9.45 -25.44 10.97
N ASP A 48 -8.56 -25.47 11.96
CA ASP A 48 -7.14 -25.16 11.80
C ASP A 48 -6.43 -26.09 10.79
N GLY A 49 -6.83 -27.36 10.70
CA GLY A 49 -6.27 -28.33 9.76
C GLY A 49 -6.64 -27.97 8.32
N ALA A 50 -7.92 -27.73 8.07
CA ALA A 50 -8.42 -27.30 6.75
C ALA A 50 -7.81 -25.96 6.33
N ASN A 51 -7.64 -25.04 7.28
CA ASN A 51 -7.01 -23.74 7.04
C ASN A 51 -5.53 -23.88 6.64
N ARG A 52 -4.74 -24.68 7.37
CA ARG A 52 -3.34 -24.95 7.01
C ARG A 52 -3.22 -25.55 5.61
N MET A 53 -4.06 -26.54 5.29
CA MET A 53 -4.07 -27.14 3.95
C MET A 53 -4.37 -26.11 2.86
N ALA A 54 -5.35 -25.23 3.07
CA ALA A 54 -5.71 -24.20 2.10
C ALA A 54 -4.60 -23.17 1.90
N ILE A 55 -3.98 -22.71 2.98
CA ILE A 55 -2.86 -21.75 2.92
C ILE A 55 -1.67 -22.37 2.19
N CYS A 56 -1.28 -23.59 2.56
CA CYS A 56 -0.20 -24.32 1.87
C CYS A 56 -0.53 -24.47 0.39
N LYS A 57 -1.75 -24.90 0.05
CA LYS A 57 -2.15 -25.09 -1.34
C LYS A 57 -2.13 -23.78 -2.13
N PHE A 58 -2.58 -22.68 -1.54
CA PHE A 58 -2.52 -21.36 -2.16
C PHE A 58 -1.07 -20.96 -2.45
N ARG A 59 -0.17 -21.09 -1.47
CA ARG A 59 1.25 -20.74 -1.60
C ARG A 59 1.98 -21.61 -2.63
N GLU A 60 1.70 -22.91 -2.66
CA GLU A 60 2.23 -23.83 -3.67
C GLU A 60 1.83 -23.38 -5.08
N LEU A 61 0.54 -23.13 -5.31
CA LEU A 61 0.05 -22.67 -6.61
C LEU A 61 0.61 -21.30 -6.99
N PHE A 62 0.77 -20.40 -6.01
CA PHE A 62 1.39 -19.10 -6.24
C PHE A 62 2.86 -19.25 -6.65
N ARG A 63 3.63 -20.14 -5.99
CA ARG A 63 5.02 -20.47 -6.36
C ARG A 63 5.11 -21.06 -7.76
N ASP A 64 4.19 -21.94 -8.13
CA ASP A 64 4.15 -22.52 -9.48
C ASP A 64 3.90 -21.46 -10.54
N LEU A 65 3.01 -20.49 -10.28
CA LEU A 65 2.80 -19.38 -11.19
C LEU A 65 3.99 -18.43 -11.27
N LEU A 66 4.69 -18.17 -10.16
CA LEU A 66 5.94 -17.39 -10.19
C LEU A 66 6.95 -18.07 -11.14
N ARG A 67 7.11 -19.40 -11.05
CA ARG A 67 8.01 -20.15 -11.95
C ARG A 67 7.56 -20.17 -13.41
N GLN A 68 6.25 -20.16 -13.66
CA GLN A 68 5.68 -20.26 -15.01
C GLN A 68 5.65 -18.92 -15.74
N HIS A 69 5.41 -17.83 -15.02
CA HIS A 69 5.13 -16.51 -15.61
C HIS A 69 6.21 -15.47 -15.37
N LEU A 70 7.25 -15.77 -14.57
CA LEU A 70 8.38 -14.88 -14.38
C LEU A 70 9.67 -15.51 -14.85
N ASP A 71 10.40 -14.75 -15.65
CA ASP A 71 11.83 -14.93 -15.83
C ASP A 71 12.53 -14.15 -14.72
N ALA A 72 12.89 -14.86 -13.64
CA ALA A 72 13.50 -14.26 -12.45
C ALA A 72 14.84 -13.58 -12.78
N ASP A 73 15.63 -14.15 -13.69
CA ASP A 73 16.91 -13.58 -14.08
C ASP A 73 16.70 -12.27 -14.84
N ALA A 74 15.74 -12.22 -15.77
CA ALA A 74 15.39 -10.97 -16.47
C ALA A 74 14.88 -9.88 -15.52
N VAL A 75 14.13 -10.25 -14.46
CA VAL A 75 13.70 -9.30 -13.41
C VAL A 75 14.91 -8.76 -12.65
N TYR A 76 15.83 -9.63 -12.23
CA TYR A 76 16.99 -9.23 -11.44
C TYR A 76 17.98 -8.39 -12.25
N ASP A 77 18.18 -8.71 -13.53
CA ASP A 77 18.99 -7.91 -14.43
C ASP A 77 18.39 -6.52 -14.66
N LEU A 78 17.07 -6.43 -14.82
CA LEU A 78 16.37 -5.14 -14.95
C LEU A 78 16.52 -4.29 -13.69
N ILE A 79 16.33 -4.89 -12.51
CA ILE A 79 16.51 -4.22 -11.20
C ILE A 79 17.94 -3.73 -11.03
N LYS A 80 18.92 -4.60 -11.26
CA LYS A 80 20.35 -4.26 -11.17
C LYS A 80 20.71 -3.13 -12.13
N LYS A 81 20.14 -3.14 -13.33
CA LYS A 81 20.31 -2.02 -14.27
C LYS A 81 19.69 -0.74 -13.72
N ALA A 82 18.49 -0.79 -13.17
CA ALA A 82 17.80 0.37 -12.59
C ALA A 82 18.51 1.00 -11.39
N GLU A 83 19.24 0.19 -10.61
CA GLU A 83 20.09 0.67 -9.50
C GLU A 83 21.29 1.49 -10.00
N ASN A 84 21.84 1.13 -11.16
CA ASN A 84 23.01 1.79 -11.74
C ASN A 84 22.64 2.94 -12.69
N GLU A 85 21.49 2.83 -13.37
CA GLU A 85 21.05 3.73 -14.42
C GLU A 85 19.67 4.34 -14.09
N LYS A 86 19.68 5.60 -13.65
CA LYS A 86 18.45 6.37 -13.38
C LYS A 86 17.54 6.39 -14.62
N GLY A 87 16.26 6.14 -14.41
CA GLY A 87 15.24 6.17 -15.47
C GLY A 87 15.05 4.85 -16.22
N THR A 88 15.82 3.80 -15.91
CA THR A 88 15.60 2.45 -16.49
C THR A 88 14.18 1.95 -16.23
N ILE A 89 13.69 2.14 -15.01
CA ILE A 89 12.28 1.94 -14.64
C ILE A 89 11.73 3.32 -14.30
N SER A 90 10.64 3.73 -14.93
CA SER A 90 10.02 5.03 -14.65
C SER A 90 9.49 5.09 -13.22
N ARG A 91 9.22 6.30 -12.72
CA ARG A 91 8.68 6.50 -11.38
C ARG A 91 7.30 5.87 -11.24
N GLU A 92 6.45 6.04 -12.25
CA GLU A 92 5.07 5.55 -12.29
C GLU A 92 5.03 4.01 -12.32
N ILE A 93 6.00 3.38 -13.01
CA ILE A 93 6.16 1.93 -13.02
C ILE A 93 6.69 1.42 -11.67
N ASN A 94 7.63 2.12 -11.03
CA ASN A 94 8.06 1.78 -9.67
C ASN A 94 6.92 1.91 -8.65
N ASN A 95 6.10 2.97 -8.76
CA ASN A 95 4.95 3.20 -7.90
C ASN A 95 3.93 2.05 -8.00
N VAL A 96 3.56 1.66 -9.22
CA VAL A 96 2.61 0.56 -9.40
C VAL A 96 3.20 -0.80 -9.04
N LEU A 97 4.50 -1.02 -9.29
CA LEU A 97 5.19 -2.24 -8.88
C LEU A 97 5.22 -2.33 -7.35
N TYR A 98 5.45 -1.23 -6.66
CA TYR A 98 5.38 -1.18 -5.19
C TYR A 98 4.01 -1.60 -4.67
N SER A 99 2.94 -1.13 -5.31
CA SER A 99 1.59 -1.58 -4.97
C SER A 99 1.37 -3.06 -5.27
N CYS A 100 1.66 -3.49 -6.50
CA CYS A 100 1.48 -4.86 -6.94
C CYS A 100 2.24 -5.87 -6.06
N MET A 101 3.48 -5.56 -5.71
CA MET A 101 4.31 -6.41 -4.84
C MET A 101 3.77 -6.48 -3.42
N ALA A 102 3.30 -5.36 -2.84
CA ALA A 102 2.65 -5.39 -1.54
C ALA A 102 1.44 -6.34 -1.56
N TRP A 103 0.57 -6.22 -2.56
CA TRP A 103 -0.62 -7.07 -2.71
C TRP A 103 -0.28 -8.54 -2.96
N CYS A 104 0.74 -8.84 -3.78
CA CYS A 104 1.24 -10.22 -3.96
C CYS A 104 1.75 -10.82 -2.65
N ARG A 105 2.52 -10.05 -1.88
CA ARG A 105 3.06 -10.49 -0.59
C ARG A 105 1.96 -10.72 0.45
N HIS A 106 0.95 -9.84 0.54
CA HIS A 106 -0.22 -10.05 1.40
C HIS A 106 -1.03 -11.28 0.98
N ALA A 107 -1.30 -11.46 -0.32
CA ALA A 107 -1.99 -12.63 -0.84
C ALA A 107 -1.27 -13.92 -0.46
N TYR A 108 0.04 -13.98 -0.72
CA TYR A 108 0.88 -15.12 -0.38
C TYR A 108 0.97 -15.36 1.14
N ARG A 109 1.11 -14.28 1.91
CA ARG A 109 1.15 -14.31 3.37
C ARG A 109 -0.09 -14.94 3.96
N TRP A 110 -1.25 -14.49 3.54
CA TRP A 110 -2.50 -14.91 4.16
C TRP A 110 -3.00 -16.22 3.59
N GLY A 111 -2.91 -16.41 2.26
CA GLY A 111 -3.37 -17.58 1.53
C GLY A 111 -4.88 -17.82 1.53
N VAL A 112 -5.58 -17.25 2.51
CA VAL A 112 -7.04 -17.24 2.68
C VAL A 112 -7.44 -15.90 3.28
N PHE A 113 -8.65 -15.44 2.96
CA PHE A 113 -9.22 -14.23 3.54
C PHE A 113 -10.73 -14.45 3.78
N PRO A 114 -11.35 -14.11 4.93
CA PRO A 114 -10.81 -13.52 6.16
C PRO A 114 -9.59 -14.23 6.76
N ILE A 115 -8.80 -13.47 7.51
CA ILE A 115 -7.63 -14.01 8.20
C ILE A 115 -8.08 -14.98 9.29
N VAL A 116 -7.48 -16.17 9.29
CA VAL A 116 -7.74 -17.25 10.25
C VAL A 116 -6.62 -17.36 11.28
N LYS A 117 -6.92 -17.96 12.43
CA LYS A 117 -6.01 -18.11 13.57
C LYS A 117 -4.63 -18.64 13.17
N VAL A 118 -4.57 -19.76 12.45
CA VAL A 118 -3.29 -20.37 12.03
C VAL A 118 -2.45 -19.45 11.13
N ALA A 119 -3.09 -18.57 10.37
CA ALA A 119 -2.37 -17.58 9.57
C ALA A 119 -1.84 -16.45 10.47
N GLN A 120 -2.58 -16.01 11.49
CA GLN A 120 -2.13 -14.97 12.43
C GLN A 120 -0.96 -15.42 13.30
N GLU A 121 -0.95 -16.69 13.72
CA GLU A 121 0.11 -17.28 14.56
C GLU A 121 1.43 -17.49 13.80
N GLU A 122 1.41 -17.47 12.47
CA GLU A 122 2.61 -17.60 11.64
C GLU A 122 3.37 -16.25 11.56
N GLU A 123 4.25 -15.98 12.52
CA GLU A 123 4.96 -14.68 12.57
C GLU A 123 5.97 -14.50 11.43
N LEU A 124 6.79 -15.53 11.16
CA LEU A 124 7.83 -15.54 10.12
C LEU A 124 7.35 -16.30 8.89
N ILE A 125 7.58 -15.71 7.71
CA ILE A 125 7.00 -16.16 6.46
C ILE A 125 8.11 -16.37 5.45
N ASP A 126 8.21 -17.60 4.99
CA ASP A 126 9.12 -17.99 3.90
C ASP A 126 8.56 -17.52 2.55
N LEU A 127 8.86 -16.26 2.23
CA LEU A 127 8.53 -15.64 0.96
C LEU A 127 9.48 -16.14 -0.13
N PRO A 128 8.97 -16.48 -1.32
CA PRO A 128 9.81 -16.91 -2.43
C PRO A 128 10.72 -15.75 -2.89
N PRO A 129 11.97 -16.02 -3.34
CA PRO A 129 12.93 -14.98 -3.75
C PRO A 129 12.39 -13.99 -4.80
N GLU A 130 11.51 -14.47 -5.67
CA GLU A 130 10.81 -13.68 -6.69
C GLU A 130 9.93 -12.59 -6.07
N LEU A 131 9.46 -12.75 -4.82
CA LEU A 131 8.76 -11.71 -4.06
C LEU A 131 9.65 -10.92 -3.10
N VAL A 132 10.85 -11.42 -2.80
CA VAL A 132 11.80 -10.79 -1.87
C VAL A 132 12.65 -9.76 -2.60
N LYS A 133 13.39 -10.15 -3.65
CA LYS A 133 14.37 -9.25 -4.27
C LYS A 133 13.75 -7.99 -4.90
N PRO A 134 12.63 -8.07 -5.65
CA PRO A 134 11.99 -6.85 -6.15
C PRO A 134 11.46 -5.96 -5.02
N TRP A 135 11.03 -6.57 -3.90
CA TRP A 135 10.59 -5.81 -2.74
C TRP A 135 11.75 -5.05 -2.09
N GLU A 136 12.91 -5.70 -1.90
CA GLU A 136 14.12 -5.06 -1.36
C GLU A 136 14.56 -3.87 -2.22
N HIS A 137 14.54 -4.02 -3.55
CA HIS A 137 14.79 -2.91 -4.47
C HIS A 137 13.83 -1.74 -4.24
N LEU A 138 12.52 -2.02 -4.13
CA LEU A 138 11.51 -0.99 -3.90
C LEU A 138 11.66 -0.34 -2.51
N GLN A 139 12.01 -1.11 -1.49
CA GLN A 139 12.31 -0.61 -0.16
C GLN A 139 13.48 0.39 -0.17
N GLU A 140 14.56 0.07 -0.89
CA GLU A 140 15.67 1.00 -1.08
C GLU A 140 15.27 2.22 -1.92
N TYR A 141 14.57 2.01 -3.04
CA TYR A 141 14.14 3.07 -3.95
C TYR A 141 13.23 4.10 -3.26
N PHE A 142 12.29 3.64 -2.42
CA PHE A 142 11.36 4.51 -1.69
C PHE A 142 11.86 4.91 -0.29
N GLY A 143 12.96 4.34 0.19
CA GLY A 143 13.47 4.60 1.55
C GLY A 143 12.53 4.10 2.64
N SER A 144 11.90 2.94 2.45
CA SER A 144 10.94 2.33 3.38
C SER A 144 11.40 0.93 3.75
N THR A 145 11.51 0.60 5.04
CA THR A 145 11.96 -0.72 5.51
C THR A 145 10.81 -1.69 5.80
N SER A 146 9.55 -1.26 5.64
CA SER A 146 8.38 -2.08 5.97
C SER A 146 8.31 -3.35 5.12
N GLN A 147 8.12 -4.50 5.76
CA GLN A 147 7.95 -5.79 5.07
C GLN A 147 6.52 -6.04 4.56
N SER A 148 5.52 -5.37 5.14
CA SER A 148 4.09 -5.50 4.77
C SER A 148 3.61 -4.36 3.87
N GLY A 149 4.48 -3.39 3.54
CA GLY A 149 4.10 -2.18 2.83
C GLY A 149 3.54 -1.11 3.77
N ASN A 150 2.87 -0.11 3.20
CA ASN A 150 2.31 1.02 3.93
C ASN A 150 1.10 1.62 3.17
N VAL A 151 0.52 2.69 3.72
CA VAL A 151 -0.59 3.42 3.09
C VAL A 151 -0.26 3.92 1.67
N MET A 152 1.01 4.20 1.35
CA MET A 152 1.39 4.54 -0.03
C MET A 152 1.28 3.32 -0.96
N SER A 153 1.93 2.20 -0.64
CA SER A 153 1.89 1.01 -1.50
C SER A 153 0.48 0.42 -1.64
N SER A 154 -0.30 0.39 -0.57
CA SER A 154 -1.49 -0.47 -0.56
C SER A 154 -2.75 0.22 -1.06
N PRO A 155 -3.26 1.32 -0.46
CA PRO A 155 -4.41 2.04 -0.99
C PRO A 155 -4.06 3.18 -1.94
N ILE A 156 -3.06 4.04 -1.67
CA ILE A 156 -2.87 5.27 -2.47
C ILE A 156 -2.44 4.98 -3.92
N LEU A 157 -1.42 4.14 -4.09
CA LEU A 157 -0.90 3.78 -5.42
C LEU A 157 -1.75 2.72 -6.14
N ASN A 158 -2.85 2.25 -5.52
CA ASN A 158 -3.69 1.18 -6.03
C ASN A 158 -4.94 1.70 -6.79
N PHE A 159 -4.81 2.87 -7.40
CA PHE A 159 -5.82 3.43 -8.29
C PHE A 159 -5.22 3.72 -9.65
N ASP A 160 -5.96 3.36 -10.70
CA ASP A 160 -5.59 3.70 -12.06
C ASP A 160 -5.96 5.15 -12.42
N ASP A 161 -5.59 5.56 -13.65
CA ASP A 161 -5.87 6.90 -14.17
C ASP A 161 -7.38 7.19 -14.29
N GLY A 162 -8.21 6.15 -14.38
CA GLY A 162 -9.67 6.25 -14.34
C GLY A 162 -10.25 6.32 -12.92
N GLY A 163 -9.40 6.31 -11.89
CA GLY A 163 -9.78 6.33 -10.49
C GLY A 163 -10.44 5.04 -10.00
N GLN A 164 -10.19 3.92 -10.68
CA GLN A 164 -10.64 2.59 -10.26
C GLN A 164 -9.63 1.97 -9.31
N HIS A 165 -10.14 1.41 -8.21
CA HIS A 165 -9.35 0.62 -7.28
C HIS A 165 -9.00 -0.74 -7.91
N VAL A 166 -7.71 -1.05 -8.04
CA VAL A 166 -7.24 -2.11 -8.94
C VAL A 166 -7.14 -3.46 -8.23
N PHE A 167 -6.25 -3.59 -7.25
CA PHE A 167 -6.05 -4.81 -6.47
C PHE A 167 -7.04 -4.86 -5.31
N LYS A 168 -7.76 -5.98 -5.15
CA LYS A 168 -8.76 -6.18 -4.09
C LYS A 168 -8.58 -7.55 -3.44
N ALA A 169 -8.99 -7.71 -2.19
CA ALA A 169 -8.96 -9.00 -1.50
C ALA A 169 -10.32 -9.73 -1.56
N ASN A 170 -11.44 -9.01 -1.71
CA ASN A 170 -12.79 -9.58 -1.56
C ASN A 170 -13.53 -9.89 -2.88
N TYR A 171 -12.81 -10.31 -3.92
CA TYR A 171 -13.45 -10.65 -5.21
C TYR A 171 -14.61 -11.64 -5.06
N GLY A 172 -15.76 -11.33 -5.67
CA GLY A 172 -16.92 -12.22 -5.70
C GLY A 172 -17.70 -12.35 -4.38
N LEU A 173 -17.36 -11.58 -3.34
CA LEU A 173 -18.15 -11.53 -2.11
C LEU A 173 -19.35 -10.58 -2.23
N SER A 174 -20.15 -10.49 -1.16
CA SER A 174 -21.35 -9.66 -1.13
C SER A 174 -21.03 -8.18 -1.37
N GLU A 175 -21.99 -7.46 -1.96
CA GLU A 175 -21.86 -6.02 -2.23
C GLU A 175 -21.43 -5.25 -1.00
N LYS A 176 -21.98 -5.58 0.18
CA LYS A 176 -21.62 -4.98 1.47
C LYS A 176 -20.12 -5.07 1.78
N ILE A 177 -19.48 -6.20 1.47
CA ILE A 177 -18.04 -6.41 1.71
C ILE A 177 -17.22 -5.65 0.67
N VAL A 178 -17.55 -5.84 -0.60
CA VAL A 178 -16.81 -5.23 -1.72
C VAL A 178 -16.88 -3.70 -1.67
N SER A 179 -18.06 -3.14 -1.35
CA SER A 179 -18.21 -1.69 -1.20
C SER A 179 -17.49 -1.16 0.04
N SER A 180 -17.47 -1.89 1.16
CA SER A 180 -16.73 -1.47 2.35
C SER A 180 -15.20 -1.45 2.11
N GLU A 181 -14.66 -2.40 1.35
CA GLU A 181 -13.26 -2.39 0.90
C GLU A 181 -12.95 -1.20 -0.02
N GLU A 182 -13.82 -0.95 -1.00
CA GLU A 182 -13.71 0.19 -1.90
C GLU A 182 -13.71 1.53 -1.14
N GLU A 183 -14.67 1.72 -0.24
CA GLU A 183 -14.82 2.94 0.54
C GLU A 183 -13.62 3.17 1.47
N LEU A 184 -13.07 2.11 2.08
CA LEU A 184 -11.86 2.23 2.88
C LEU A 184 -10.67 2.69 2.02
N ALA A 185 -10.45 2.07 0.86
CA ALA A 185 -9.34 2.46 -0.02
C ALA A 185 -9.47 3.92 -0.48
N ARG A 186 -10.69 4.37 -0.78
CA ARG A 186 -10.99 5.75 -1.18
C ARG A 186 -10.74 6.76 -0.07
N ILE A 187 -11.01 6.43 1.20
CA ILE A 187 -10.69 7.33 2.32
C ILE A 187 -9.21 7.74 2.26
N PHE A 188 -8.29 6.78 2.12
CA PHE A 188 -6.86 7.08 2.10
C PHE A 188 -6.46 7.93 0.88
N ARG A 189 -6.95 7.60 -0.31
CA ARG A 189 -6.62 8.34 -1.53
C ARG A 189 -7.20 9.76 -1.53
N ASP A 190 -8.50 9.90 -1.27
CA ASP A 190 -9.22 11.16 -1.39
C ASP A 190 -8.74 12.18 -0.34
N VAL A 191 -8.35 11.71 0.86
CA VAL A 191 -7.75 12.56 1.89
C VAL A 191 -6.40 13.10 1.43
N GLU A 192 -5.52 12.25 0.88
CA GLU A 192 -4.23 12.73 0.38
C GLU A 192 -4.37 13.63 -0.84
N GLU A 193 -5.34 13.38 -1.72
CA GLU A 193 -5.64 14.27 -2.84
C GLU A 193 -6.07 15.65 -2.36
N SER A 194 -6.96 15.69 -1.36
CA SER A 194 -7.39 16.93 -0.72
C SER A 194 -6.25 17.64 0.03
N ALA A 195 -5.23 16.90 0.47
CA ALA A 195 -4.10 17.43 1.23
C ALA A 195 -3.13 18.29 0.39
N LEU A 196 -3.15 18.21 -0.94
CA LEU A 196 -2.21 18.97 -1.78
C LEU A 196 -2.25 20.47 -1.51
N LEU A 197 -3.46 21.05 -1.41
CA LEU A 197 -3.61 22.49 -1.13
C LEU A 197 -3.10 22.86 0.27
N ILE A 198 -3.26 21.94 1.23
CA ILE A 198 -2.74 22.11 2.60
C ILE A 198 -1.20 22.17 2.57
N TYR A 199 -0.55 21.23 1.88
CA TYR A 199 0.91 21.23 1.75
C TYR A 199 1.45 22.49 1.07
N GLN A 200 0.77 22.96 0.02
CA GLN A 200 1.15 24.19 -0.67
C GLN A 200 1.03 25.41 0.26
N ASP A 201 -0.06 25.54 1.01
CA ASP A 201 -0.23 26.65 1.94
C ASP A 201 0.71 26.57 3.15
N MET A 202 1.09 25.37 3.62
CA MET A 202 2.14 25.21 4.65
C MET A 202 3.47 25.81 4.17
N ILE A 203 3.93 25.42 2.96
CA ILE A 203 5.18 25.94 2.39
C ILE A 203 5.10 27.47 2.24
N ARG A 204 3.99 27.98 1.71
CA ARG A 204 3.80 29.43 1.52
C ARG A 204 3.73 30.19 2.84
N ALA A 205 3.13 29.61 3.88
CA ALA A 205 3.11 30.18 5.22
C ALA A 205 4.53 30.29 5.80
N LEU A 206 5.35 29.23 5.66
CA LEU A 206 6.76 29.25 6.09
C LEU A 206 7.56 30.34 5.38
N VAL A 207 7.46 30.43 4.05
CA VAL A 207 8.15 31.46 3.26
C VAL A 207 7.66 32.87 3.62
N ALA A 208 6.36 33.05 3.83
CA ALA A 208 5.80 34.34 4.25
C ALA A 208 6.28 34.75 5.64
N PHE A 209 6.36 33.79 6.57
CA PHE A 209 6.90 34.00 7.92
C PHE A 209 8.37 34.41 7.87
N ASP A 210 9.21 33.66 7.15
CA ASP A 210 10.65 33.92 7.01
C ASP A 210 10.95 35.28 6.36
N THR A 211 10.12 35.69 5.39
CA THR A 211 10.23 36.99 4.71
C THR A 211 9.52 38.14 5.44
N GLY A 212 9.05 37.94 6.68
CA GLY A 212 8.41 38.98 7.49
C GLY A 212 7.01 39.42 7.04
N ARG A 213 6.40 38.73 6.06
CA ARG A 213 5.09 39.04 5.49
C ARG A 213 3.95 38.44 6.35
N LYS A 214 3.74 39.02 7.53
CA LYS A 214 2.79 38.51 8.54
C LYS A 214 1.36 38.33 8.03
N ALA A 215 0.81 39.30 7.29
CA ALA A 215 -0.55 39.20 6.76
C ALA A 215 -0.72 38.00 5.81
N ALA A 216 0.23 37.81 4.88
CA ALA A 216 0.22 36.68 3.96
C ALA A 216 0.36 35.34 4.71
N CYS A 217 1.20 35.28 5.76
CA CYS A 217 1.30 34.09 6.61
C CYS A 217 -0.04 33.74 7.24
N ILE A 218 -0.74 34.71 7.85
CA ILE A 218 -2.08 34.52 8.43
C ILE A 218 -3.08 34.04 7.37
N ASP A 219 -3.05 34.61 6.17
CA ASP A 219 -3.94 34.20 5.08
C ASP A 219 -3.73 32.73 4.69
N HIS A 220 -2.48 32.26 4.61
CA HIS A 220 -2.17 30.85 4.33
C HIS A 220 -2.60 29.93 5.49
N LEU A 221 -2.39 30.33 6.74
CA LEU A 221 -2.87 29.58 7.90
C LEU A 221 -4.40 29.43 7.92
N ASN A 222 -5.13 30.50 7.58
CA ASN A 222 -6.59 30.47 7.48
C ASN A 222 -7.07 29.52 6.35
N ARG A 223 -6.36 29.49 5.21
CA ARG A 223 -6.66 28.56 4.12
C ARG A 223 -6.41 27.11 4.50
N ILE A 224 -5.31 26.82 5.20
CA ILE A 224 -5.04 25.49 5.76
C ILE A 224 -6.22 25.02 6.60
N GLN A 225 -6.76 25.87 7.47
CA GLN A 225 -7.92 25.51 8.29
C GLN A 225 -9.16 25.14 7.44
N ILE A 226 -9.43 25.89 6.37
CA ILE A 226 -10.55 25.63 5.46
C ILE A 226 -10.34 24.29 4.74
N HIS A 227 -9.16 24.07 4.16
CA HIS A 227 -8.84 22.85 3.43
C HIS A 227 -8.82 21.62 4.34
N LEU A 228 -8.32 21.75 5.58
CA LEU A 228 -8.31 20.68 6.56
C LEU A 228 -9.72 20.20 6.89
N ARG A 229 -10.71 21.10 7.03
CA ARG A 229 -12.11 20.69 7.24
C ARG A 229 -12.64 19.84 6.10
N SER A 230 -12.31 20.20 4.85
CA SER A 230 -12.69 19.41 3.67
C SER A 230 -11.98 18.05 3.62
N ALA A 231 -10.70 17.99 3.97
CA ALA A 231 -9.99 16.71 4.01
C ALA A 231 -10.55 15.78 5.10
N LEU A 232 -10.86 16.33 6.28
CA LEU A 232 -11.46 15.57 7.38
C LEU A 232 -12.91 15.15 7.11
N SER A 233 -13.68 15.91 6.32
CA SER A 233 -15.06 15.52 5.97
C SER A 233 -15.11 14.19 5.23
N VAL A 234 -14.07 13.85 4.44
CA VAL A 234 -13.96 12.54 3.78
C VAL A 234 -14.06 11.39 4.79
N TYR A 235 -13.42 11.50 5.96
CA TYR A 235 -13.53 10.49 7.01
C TYR A 235 -14.95 10.43 7.57
N TYR A 236 -15.55 11.57 7.89
CA TYR A 236 -16.91 11.62 8.45
C TYR A 236 -17.96 11.08 7.48
N ASP A 237 -17.79 11.34 6.19
CA ASP A 237 -18.73 10.96 5.13
C ASP A 237 -18.58 9.51 4.68
N ARG A 238 -17.48 8.82 5.03
CA ARG A 238 -17.19 7.46 4.58
C ARG A 238 -17.02 6.45 5.71
N LEU A 239 -16.45 6.84 6.84
CA LEU A 239 -16.18 5.93 7.96
C LEU A 239 -17.40 5.81 8.89
N HIS A 240 -18.53 5.35 8.33
CA HIS A 240 -19.74 5.03 9.08
C HIS A 240 -20.44 3.79 8.49
N ASP A 241 -21.32 3.18 9.27
CA ASP A 241 -21.84 1.82 9.01
C ASP A 241 -22.58 1.65 7.67
N GLN A 242 -23.09 2.74 7.08
CA GLN A 242 -23.76 2.69 5.77
C GLN A 242 -22.79 2.60 4.59
N LYS A 243 -21.52 2.99 4.76
CA LYS A 243 -20.49 2.92 3.73
C LYS A 243 -19.42 1.89 4.05
N VAL A 244 -18.89 1.94 5.26
CA VAL A 244 -17.93 0.97 5.77
C VAL A 244 -18.60 0.20 6.91
N ALA A 245 -19.15 -0.96 6.58
CA ALA A 245 -19.96 -1.69 7.52
C ALA A 245 -19.14 -2.36 8.63
N ARG A 246 -19.47 -2.05 9.89
CA ARG A 246 -18.79 -2.56 11.07
C ARG A 246 -18.84 -4.08 11.18
N SER A 247 -19.92 -4.69 10.70
CA SER A 247 -20.11 -6.15 10.75
C SER A 247 -19.08 -6.93 9.91
N VAL A 248 -18.44 -6.28 8.94
CA VAL A 248 -17.43 -6.91 8.06
C VAL A 248 -16.05 -6.28 8.22
N TRP A 249 -15.95 -5.09 8.82
CA TRP A 249 -14.74 -4.29 9.00
C TRP A 249 -13.49 -5.11 9.37
N VAL A 250 -13.45 -5.72 10.55
CA VAL A 250 -12.25 -6.43 11.02
C VAL A 250 -11.96 -7.66 10.15
N SER A 251 -13.01 -8.42 9.83
CA SER A 251 -12.89 -9.72 9.16
C SER A 251 -12.49 -9.64 7.69
N HIS A 252 -13.07 -8.70 6.93
CA HIS A 252 -13.03 -8.67 5.47
C HIS A 252 -12.52 -7.34 4.91
N VAL A 253 -12.27 -6.32 5.73
CA VAL A 253 -11.84 -5.00 5.21
C VAL A 253 -10.44 -4.67 5.73
N GLN A 254 -10.30 -4.48 7.05
CA GLN A 254 -9.04 -4.09 7.67
C GLN A 254 -8.04 -5.25 7.71
N GLY A 255 -8.52 -6.46 8.00
CA GLY A 255 -7.68 -7.61 8.33
C GLY A 255 -6.55 -7.83 7.33
N PHE A 256 -6.87 -7.88 6.04
CA PHE A 256 -5.91 -8.19 4.97
C PHE A 256 -4.68 -7.29 4.99
N LEU A 257 -4.86 -5.98 5.20
CA LEU A 257 -3.77 -5.00 5.22
C LEU A 257 -3.12 -4.86 6.61
N GLY A 258 -3.73 -5.42 7.64
CA GLY A 258 -3.28 -5.42 9.03
C GLY A 258 -2.15 -6.42 9.34
N TRP A 259 -1.25 -6.67 8.39
CA TRP A 259 -0.12 -7.58 8.60
C TRP A 259 0.98 -6.93 9.45
N ALA A 260 1.06 -7.33 10.72
CA ALA A 260 2.22 -7.07 11.56
C ALA A 260 3.39 -7.97 11.16
N ALA A 261 4.19 -7.55 10.18
CA ALA A 261 5.24 -8.38 9.60
C ALA A 261 6.44 -8.51 10.52
N VAL A 262 6.93 -9.74 10.68
CA VAL A 262 8.16 -10.02 11.42
C VAL A 262 9.26 -10.33 10.41
N TYR A 263 10.37 -9.62 10.53
CA TYR A 263 11.59 -9.84 9.76
C TYR A 263 12.69 -10.30 10.69
N GLN A 264 13.47 -11.30 10.25
CA GLN A 264 14.69 -11.69 10.92
C GLN A 264 15.88 -11.37 10.02
N HIS A 265 16.79 -10.52 10.49
CA HIS A 265 17.99 -10.16 9.75
C HIS A 265 18.93 -11.36 9.69
N GLU A 266 19.27 -11.81 8.48
CA GLU A 266 20.02 -13.07 8.28
C GLU A 266 21.40 -13.07 8.96
N GLN A 267 22.10 -11.93 8.94
CA GLN A 267 23.48 -11.84 9.47
C GLN A 267 23.56 -11.61 10.98
N THR A 268 22.62 -10.87 11.57
CA THR A 268 22.65 -10.48 12.99
C THR A 268 21.70 -11.32 13.84
N GLY A 269 20.74 -12.01 13.22
CA GLY A 269 19.65 -12.72 13.88
C GLY A 269 18.60 -11.79 14.51
N GLU A 270 18.74 -10.47 14.34
CA GLU A 270 17.83 -9.48 14.93
C GLU A 270 16.41 -9.62 14.38
N ILE A 271 15.42 -9.59 15.27
CA ILE A 271 14.02 -9.69 14.93
C ILE A 271 13.40 -8.29 15.00
N VAL A 272 12.89 -7.81 13.87
CA VAL A 272 12.18 -6.53 13.75
C VAL A 272 10.71 -6.80 13.45
N LYS A 273 9.81 -6.18 14.22
CA LYS A 273 8.37 -6.21 13.98
C LYS A 273 7.94 -4.89 13.32
N PHE A 274 7.21 -5.00 12.23
CA PHE A 274 6.60 -3.87 11.52
C PHE A 274 5.10 -3.89 11.74
N ASP A 275 4.51 -2.74 12.04
CA ASP A 275 3.06 -2.64 12.16
C ASP A 275 2.36 -2.84 10.82
N GLY A 276 1.12 -3.33 10.89
CA GLY A 276 0.23 -3.35 9.73
C GLY A 276 -0.16 -1.94 9.27
N LEU A 277 -0.88 -1.87 8.15
CA LEU A 277 -1.36 -0.61 7.62
C LEU A 277 -2.30 0.09 8.61
N SER A 278 -2.09 1.39 8.81
CA SER A 278 -2.97 2.21 9.64
C SER A 278 -2.98 3.68 9.18
N GLY A 279 -4.01 4.42 9.60
CA GLY A 279 -4.14 5.87 9.31
C GLY A 279 -3.00 6.73 9.82
N ASN A 280 -2.22 6.27 10.80
CA ASN A 280 -1.03 6.98 11.29
C ASN A 280 0.11 7.07 10.24
N GLN A 281 0.00 6.35 9.13
CA GLN A 281 0.96 6.38 8.03
C GLN A 281 0.60 7.45 6.97
N MET A 282 -0.55 8.12 7.10
CA MET A 282 -0.94 9.24 6.23
C MET A 282 0.04 10.41 6.38
N LEU A 283 0.46 10.98 5.25
CA LEU A 283 1.39 12.10 5.26
C LEU A 283 0.72 13.34 5.84
N LEU A 284 -0.58 13.54 5.57
CA LEU A 284 -1.31 14.75 5.98
C LEU A 284 -1.16 15.01 7.48
N PHE A 285 -1.40 13.98 8.30
CA PHE A 285 -1.33 14.12 9.76
C PHE A 285 0.10 14.38 10.24
N ARG A 286 1.07 13.60 9.73
CA ARG A 286 2.49 13.79 10.09
C ARG A 286 3.03 15.16 9.70
N ALA A 287 2.64 15.66 8.53
CA ALA A 287 3.04 16.98 8.04
C ALA A 287 2.42 18.10 8.87
N LEU A 288 1.15 17.96 9.28
CA LEU A 288 0.48 18.91 10.18
C LEU A 288 1.15 18.95 11.55
N ASP A 289 1.42 17.79 12.14
CA ASP A 289 2.08 17.72 13.46
C ASP A 289 3.45 18.41 13.42
N ALA A 290 4.26 18.08 12.41
CA ALA A 290 5.56 18.72 12.21
C ALA A 290 5.46 20.23 11.92
N PHE A 291 4.50 20.66 11.09
CA PHE A 291 4.28 22.07 10.76
C PHE A 291 3.86 22.90 11.98
N LEU A 292 3.07 22.31 12.88
CA LEU A 292 2.59 22.95 14.10
C LEU A 292 3.58 22.84 15.27
N GLY A 293 4.69 22.12 15.10
CA GLY A 293 5.64 21.84 16.18
C GLY A 293 5.06 20.98 17.28
N MET A 294 4.11 20.09 16.94
CA MET A 294 3.60 19.08 17.86
C MET A 294 4.60 17.93 17.93
N ASP A 295 4.99 17.54 19.14
CA ASP A 295 5.88 16.39 19.35
C ASP A 295 5.21 15.11 18.80
N SER A 296 6.01 14.29 18.10
CA SER A 296 5.60 12.98 17.56
C SER A 296 6.27 11.84 18.31
#